data_AF-A0A238VR34-F1
#
_entry.id   AF-A0A238VR34-F1
#
_cell.length_a   1.000
_cell.length_b   1.000
_cell.length_c   1.000
_cell.angle_alpha   90.00
_cell.angle_beta   90.00
_cell.angle_gamma   90.00
#
_symmetry.space_group_name_H-M   'P 1'
#
loop_
_entity.id
_entity.type
_entity.pdbx_description
1 polymer ?
#
loop_
_entity_poly.entity_id
_entity_poly.type
_entity_poly.pdbx_seq_one_letter_code
_entity_poly.pdbx_strand_id
1 'polypeptide(L)'
;MEPKIYPIIMRVFSSLLLVFSFQVSFACGWSVSPETSRLALFKAQREGFFKLTPFYYSADYYYSTNTVSGVDQELNCLEWKKKLGNSIDPKDIHTILYETDSEQFENAFESKSLKKVFEKNTFIEALLLSKNKAFLNYIVFAKKLEYNSNVDVKWESWNQIGYGSKDHKLADLEDFEKKIKTAKDPFLKQRYAFLILRYSFYAQDKNEVIHLYDTYFAANKSTILEPWALYYKALCIDNFPLQNYLLSKVFASCEEKSFAVLQHYNWKLTEETLALAQNDQERSVILAIESFRNPAPDLKTIEEVYKLSPNSINFSFLIGREINKLEDWIFTPQYTNDGSPSVVFEGTDWYGDYAKAKEENLNKDILNLRALEYFLISIREQTSGEQKDYITAAIAQLCFMDDQIDEGKKYTDMISDKANASIQMQKNIQLALVSLKQDDLKSEKVQNQLFQYFDSVENLIETDNGLFKNLYSLYRIASADFAKKAIALLLDY
;
A
#
# COMPACT_ATOMS: atom_id res chain seq x y z
N MET A 1 7.07 -28.85 19.59
CA MET A 1 8.53 -28.90 19.36
C MET A 1 8.77 -28.18 18.04
N GLU A 2 9.09 -26.89 18.12
CA GLU A 2 9.38 -26.05 16.96
C GLU A 2 10.78 -26.36 16.41
N PRO A 3 10.97 -26.45 15.08
CA PRO A 3 12.30 -26.57 14.52
C PRO A 3 13.00 -25.21 14.64
N LYS A 4 14.07 -25.15 15.45
CA LYS A 4 15.00 -24.03 15.47
C LYS A 4 15.74 -23.98 14.14
N ILE A 5 15.37 -23.04 13.28
CA ILE A 5 16.12 -22.73 12.05
C ILE A 5 17.33 -21.88 12.48
N TYR A 6 18.53 -22.42 12.31
CA TYR A 6 19.78 -21.74 12.63
C TYR A 6 20.20 -20.84 11.45
N PRO A 7 20.36 -19.51 11.63
CA PRO A 7 20.68 -18.56 10.56
C PRO A 7 22.01 -18.84 9.84
N ILE A 8 22.92 -19.54 10.52
CA ILE A 8 24.26 -19.86 10.00
C ILE A 8 24.21 -20.88 8.86
N ILE A 9 23.17 -21.71 8.78
CA ILE A 9 23.04 -22.72 7.71
C ILE A 9 22.66 -22.05 6.37
N MET A 10 22.01 -20.88 6.37
CA MET A 10 21.67 -20.17 5.14
C MET A 10 22.90 -19.49 4.49
N ARG A 11 23.89 -19.07 5.28
CA ARG A 11 25.09 -18.36 4.78
C ARG A 11 26.10 -19.25 4.05
N VAL A 12 26.11 -20.57 4.30
CA VAL A 12 26.96 -21.53 3.57
C VAL A 12 26.26 -22.12 2.35
N PHE A 13 24.92 -22.05 2.29
CA PHE A 13 24.14 -22.57 1.16
C PHE A 13 24.23 -21.70 -0.11
N SER A 14 24.49 -20.40 0.01
CA SER A 14 24.60 -19.48 -1.14
C SER A 14 25.88 -19.67 -1.98
N SER A 15 26.97 -20.19 -1.39
CA SER A 15 28.25 -20.37 -2.11
C SER A 15 28.31 -21.68 -2.91
N LEU A 16 27.56 -22.72 -2.51
CA LEU A 16 27.54 -24.04 -3.18
C LEU A 16 26.50 -24.13 -4.31
N LEU A 17 25.48 -23.27 -4.31
CA LEU A 17 24.46 -23.21 -5.37
C LEU A 17 24.97 -22.63 -6.70
N LEU A 18 26.06 -21.85 -6.65
CA LEU A 18 26.75 -21.32 -7.83
C LEU A 18 27.59 -22.35 -8.59
N VAL A 19 27.90 -23.51 -7.98
CA VAL A 19 28.77 -24.54 -8.60
C VAL A 19 27.98 -25.76 -9.12
N PHE A 20 26.72 -25.95 -8.71
CA PHE A 20 25.93 -27.16 -9.04
C PHE A 20 24.56 -26.90 -9.68
N SER A 21 24.36 -25.76 -10.34
CA SER A 21 23.12 -25.48 -11.10
C SER A 21 23.14 -26.07 -12.53
N PHE A 22 23.46 -27.37 -12.64
CA PHE A 22 23.05 -28.19 -13.78
C PHE A 22 22.14 -29.30 -13.27
N GLN A 23 20.91 -28.93 -12.91
CA GLN A 23 19.83 -29.89 -12.72
C GLN A 23 18.82 -29.71 -13.84
N VAL A 24 18.93 -30.58 -14.85
CA VAL A 24 17.85 -30.81 -15.83
C VAL A 24 16.80 -31.67 -15.11
N SER A 25 16.03 -31.02 -14.24
CA SER A 25 14.88 -31.65 -13.59
C SER A 25 13.67 -31.45 -14.49
N PHE A 26 13.28 -32.49 -15.21
CA PHE A 26 11.94 -32.61 -15.80
C PHE A 26 10.93 -32.84 -14.67
N ALA A 27 10.68 -31.80 -13.87
CA ALA A 27 9.47 -31.74 -13.08
C ALA A 27 8.37 -31.22 -14.00
N CYS A 28 7.24 -31.90 -14.08
CA CYS A 28 5.96 -31.28 -14.45
C CYS A 28 5.65 -30.26 -13.33
N GLY A 29 6.30 -29.11 -13.39
CA GLY A 29 6.41 -28.14 -12.30
C GLY A 29 5.41 -27.01 -12.48
N TRP A 30 4.98 -26.44 -11.35
CA TRP A 30 4.24 -25.18 -11.28
C TRP A 30 4.63 -24.21 -12.41
N SER A 31 3.65 -23.75 -13.18
CA SER A 31 3.85 -22.54 -13.96
C SER A 31 4.13 -21.40 -12.97
N VAL A 32 5.29 -20.78 -13.08
CA VAL A 32 5.61 -19.55 -12.35
C VAL A 32 4.61 -18.49 -12.83
N SER A 33 3.88 -17.83 -11.92
CA SER A 33 2.94 -16.79 -12.33
C SER A 33 3.70 -15.60 -12.93
N PRO A 34 3.09 -14.82 -13.85
CA PRO A 34 3.72 -13.60 -14.37
C PRO A 34 4.20 -12.67 -13.25
N GLU A 35 3.43 -12.52 -12.18
CA GLU A 35 3.86 -11.71 -11.03
C GLU A 35 5.08 -12.33 -10.32
N THR A 36 5.20 -13.65 -10.25
CA THR A 36 6.35 -14.31 -9.61
C THR A 36 7.63 -14.14 -10.42
N SER A 37 7.56 -14.15 -11.76
CA SER A 37 8.72 -13.99 -12.64
C SER A 37 9.10 -12.52 -12.90
N ARG A 38 8.18 -11.58 -12.67
CA ARG A 38 8.39 -10.14 -12.89
C ARG A 38 9.57 -9.62 -12.09
N LEU A 39 10.43 -8.84 -12.75
CA LEU A 39 11.47 -8.09 -12.07
C LEU A 39 10.93 -6.77 -11.52
N ALA A 40 11.33 -6.45 -10.29
CA ALA A 40 11.04 -5.18 -9.63
C ALA A 40 12.19 -4.86 -8.68
N LEU A 41 13.11 -4.01 -9.12
CA LEU A 41 14.29 -3.61 -8.37
C LEU A 41 14.04 -2.36 -7.54
N PHE A 42 13.30 -1.41 -8.10
CA PHE A 42 13.02 -0.15 -7.43
C PHE A 42 11.89 -0.31 -6.40
N LYS A 43 12.22 -0.13 -5.12
CA LYS A 43 11.22 -0.12 -4.02
C LYS A 43 11.62 0.83 -2.90
N ALA A 44 12.29 1.93 -3.26
CA ALA A 44 12.36 3.07 -2.38
C ALA A 44 10.93 3.52 -2.00
N GLN A 45 10.74 3.90 -0.74
CA GLN A 45 9.46 4.34 -0.21
C GLN A 45 9.64 5.63 0.58
N ARG A 46 8.63 6.49 0.54
CA ARG A 46 8.50 7.64 1.43
C ARG A 46 7.57 7.32 2.58
N GLU A 47 7.67 8.09 3.66
CA GLU A 47 6.67 8.07 4.73
C GLU A 47 5.25 8.26 4.15
N GLY A 48 4.31 7.42 4.58
CA GLY A 48 2.92 7.42 4.09
C GLY A 48 2.64 6.51 2.88
N PHE A 49 3.63 5.77 2.35
CA PHE A 49 3.40 4.82 1.26
C PHE A 49 2.56 3.60 1.67
N PHE A 50 2.48 3.28 2.97
CA PHE A 50 1.83 2.06 3.44
C PHE A 50 0.37 1.94 2.97
N LYS A 51 -0.41 3.02 3.02
CA LYS A 51 -1.81 3.04 2.53
C LYS A 51 -1.93 2.76 1.04
N LEU A 52 -0.86 2.92 0.27
CA LEU A 52 -0.80 2.74 -1.17
C LEU A 52 -0.30 1.34 -1.57
N THR A 53 0.11 0.50 -0.62
CA THR A 53 0.64 -0.86 -0.87
C THR A 53 -0.19 -1.69 -1.84
N PRO A 54 -1.54 -1.75 -1.75
CA PRO A 54 -2.34 -2.55 -2.70
C PRO A 54 -2.24 -2.07 -4.15
N PHE A 55 -1.72 -0.87 -4.37
CA PHE A 55 -1.59 -0.21 -5.66
C PHE A 55 -0.15 -0.20 -6.16
N TYR A 56 0.75 -1.00 -5.59
CA TYR A 56 2.03 -1.22 -6.26
C TYR A 56 1.79 -1.83 -7.65
N TYR A 57 2.69 -1.53 -8.58
CA TYR A 57 2.61 -2.15 -9.89
C TYR A 57 2.79 -3.67 -9.75
N SER A 58 1.89 -4.42 -10.36
CA SER A 58 1.76 -5.87 -10.25
C SER A 58 1.21 -6.42 -11.57
N ALA A 59 1.57 -7.66 -11.90
CA ALA A 59 0.94 -8.41 -12.97
C ALA A 59 -0.43 -8.99 -12.58
N ASP A 60 -0.75 -8.98 -11.29
CA ASP A 60 -2.10 -9.23 -10.79
C ASP A 60 -2.95 -7.96 -10.84
N TYR A 61 -4.28 -8.12 -10.80
CA TYR A 61 -5.22 -6.99 -10.84
C TYR A 61 -5.01 -5.97 -9.70
N TYR A 62 -4.54 -6.44 -8.54
CA TYR A 62 -4.03 -5.64 -7.44
C TYR A 62 -2.79 -6.30 -6.85
N TYR A 63 -1.91 -5.52 -6.23
CA TYR A 63 -0.77 -6.08 -5.51
C TYR A 63 -1.28 -6.84 -4.27
N SER A 64 -0.92 -8.12 -4.18
CA SER A 64 -1.29 -8.97 -3.05
C SER A 64 -0.57 -8.51 -1.79
N THR A 65 -1.34 -8.15 -0.77
CA THR A 65 -0.83 -7.81 0.55
C THR A 65 -1.78 -8.31 1.63
N ASN A 66 -1.20 -8.79 2.73
CA ASN A 66 -1.91 -9.18 3.94
C ASN A 66 -1.83 -8.11 5.04
N THR A 67 -1.21 -6.96 4.76
CA THR A 67 -1.02 -5.88 5.71
C THR A 67 -1.97 -4.73 5.38
N VAL A 68 -2.75 -4.29 6.37
CA VAL A 68 -3.70 -3.17 6.26
C VAL A 68 -3.31 -2.10 7.28
N SER A 69 -3.48 -0.82 6.94
CA SER A 69 -3.27 0.29 7.88
C SER A 69 -4.19 0.17 9.08
N GLY A 70 -3.63 0.33 10.28
CA GLY A 70 -4.39 0.49 11.53
C GLY A 70 -4.44 1.95 11.98
N VAL A 71 -3.94 2.89 11.17
CA VAL A 71 -3.82 4.31 11.56
C VAL A 71 -5.17 4.92 11.89
N ASP A 72 -6.24 4.60 11.14
CA ASP A 72 -7.56 5.16 11.41
C ASP A 72 -8.15 4.59 12.73
N GLN A 73 -7.89 3.32 13.03
CA GLN A 73 -8.24 2.70 14.32
C GLN A 73 -7.48 3.36 15.48
N GLU A 74 -6.20 3.66 15.31
CA GLU A 74 -5.40 4.38 16.30
C GLU A 74 -5.96 5.78 16.57
N LEU A 75 -6.32 6.52 15.51
CA LEU A 75 -6.97 7.82 15.65
C LEU A 75 -8.30 7.72 16.41
N ASN A 76 -9.12 6.69 16.13
CA ASN A 76 -10.35 6.43 16.88
C ASN A 76 -10.07 6.18 18.38
N CYS A 77 -9.02 5.41 18.70
CA CYS A 77 -8.60 5.18 20.08
C CYS A 77 -8.15 6.47 20.78
N LEU A 78 -7.42 7.34 20.07
CA LEU A 78 -6.99 8.64 20.59
C LEU A 78 -8.16 9.57 20.88
N GLU A 79 -9.22 9.54 20.07
CA GLU A 79 -10.44 10.29 20.37
C GLU A 79 -11.13 9.81 21.65
N TRP A 80 -11.25 8.48 21.83
CA TRP A 80 -11.79 7.88 23.04
C TRP A 80 -10.98 8.24 24.29
N LYS A 81 -9.65 8.18 24.19
CA LYS A 81 -8.73 8.62 25.25
C LYS A 81 -8.95 10.10 25.59
N LYS A 82 -8.98 10.97 24.57
CA LYS A 82 -9.25 12.41 24.76
C LYS A 82 -10.60 12.65 25.44
N LYS A 83 -11.60 11.83 25.13
CA LYS A 83 -12.96 11.98 25.67
C LYS A 83 -13.08 11.54 27.13
N LEU A 84 -12.50 10.40 27.50
CA LEU A 84 -12.70 9.77 28.79
C LEU A 84 -11.56 10.05 29.81
N GLY A 85 -10.38 10.45 29.34
CA GLY A 85 -9.28 10.90 30.18
C GLY A 85 -7.91 10.35 29.73
N ASN A 86 -6.86 11.13 29.99
CA ASN A 86 -5.50 10.83 29.55
C ASN A 86 -4.84 9.62 30.23
N SER A 87 -5.41 9.10 31.32
CA SER A 87 -4.90 7.91 32.02
C SER A 87 -5.20 6.60 31.30
N ILE A 88 -6.01 6.61 30.25
CA ILE A 88 -6.35 5.43 29.46
C ILE A 88 -5.22 5.14 28.46
N ASP A 89 -4.79 3.89 28.38
CA ASP A 89 -3.88 3.41 27.34
C ASP A 89 -4.67 3.21 26.03
N PRO A 90 -4.29 3.85 24.91
CA PRO A 90 -4.91 3.60 23.61
C PRO A 90 -4.91 2.12 23.19
N LYS A 91 -3.93 1.33 23.63
CA LYS A 91 -3.89 -0.11 23.36
C LYS A 91 -5.05 -0.85 24.02
N ASP A 92 -5.41 -0.48 25.25
CA ASP A 92 -6.56 -1.05 25.95
C ASP A 92 -7.89 -0.71 25.27
N ILE A 93 -7.98 0.49 24.67
CA ILE A 93 -9.12 0.89 23.84
C ILE A 93 -9.15 0.02 22.59
N HIS A 94 -8.00 -0.12 21.92
CA HIS A 94 -7.89 -0.89 20.69
C HIS A 94 -8.31 -2.34 20.90
N THR A 95 -7.82 -2.99 21.96
CA THR A 95 -8.19 -4.36 22.31
C THR A 95 -9.70 -4.52 22.50
N ILE A 96 -10.38 -3.59 23.17
CA ILE A 96 -11.84 -3.70 23.39
C ILE A 96 -12.63 -3.45 22.11
N LEU A 97 -12.24 -2.47 21.30
CA LEU A 97 -12.98 -2.11 20.10
C LEU A 97 -12.74 -3.10 18.95
N TYR A 98 -11.47 -3.44 18.68
CA TYR A 98 -11.05 -4.11 17.45
C TYR A 98 -10.71 -5.59 17.63
N GLU A 99 -10.19 -5.99 18.78
CA GLU A 99 -9.68 -7.36 19.00
C GLU A 99 -10.68 -8.23 19.76
N THR A 100 -11.45 -7.63 20.67
CA THR A 100 -12.43 -8.33 21.50
C THR A 100 -13.64 -8.76 20.68
N ASP A 101 -13.98 -10.04 20.82
CA ASP A 101 -15.18 -10.65 20.26
C ASP A 101 -16.46 -10.09 20.91
N SER A 102 -17.53 -9.94 20.11
CA SER A 102 -18.78 -9.35 20.60
C SER A 102 -19.48 -10.23 21.62
N GLU A 103 -19.52 -11.55 21.40
CA GLU A 103 -20.10 -12.52 22.33
C GLU A 103 -19.35 -12.51 23.66
N GLN A 104 -18.00 -12.50 23.63
CA GLN A 104 -17.19 -12.41 24.84
C GLN A 104 -17.51 -11.15 25.65
N PHE A 105 -17.58 -9.98 25.00
CA PHE A 105 -17.87 -8.72 25.67
C PHE A 105 -19.28 -8.71 26.27
N GLU A 106 -20.28 -9.17 25.52
CA GLU A 106 -21.68 -9.21 25.96
C GLU A 106 -21.87 -10.15 27.15
N ASN A 107 -21.35 -11.38 27.07
CA ASN A 107 -21.38 -12.34 28.18
C ASN A 107 -20.73 -11.75 29.44
N ALA A 108 -19.60 -11.04 29.30
CA ALA A 108 -18.94 -10.39 30.42
C ALA A 108 -19.75 -9.22 31.01
N PHE A 109 -20.47 -8.46 30.17
CA PHE A 109 -21.37 -7.40 30.62
C PHE A 109 -22.60 -7.95 31.36
N GLU A 110 -23.28 -8.95 30.79
CA GLU A 110 -24.51 -9.52 31.36
C GLU A 110 -24.25 -10.26 32.68
N SER A 111 -23.13 -10.99 32.76
CA SER A 111 -22.66 -11.63 34.00
C SER A 111 -22.04 -10.66 35.03
N LYS A 112 -21.99 -9.36 34.72
CA LYS A 112 -21.36 -8.31 35.56
C LYS A 112 -19.89 -8.62 35.88
N SER A 113 -19.17 -9.24 34.94
CA SER A 113 -17.81 -9.71 35.10
C SER A 113 -16.79 -8.97 34.23
N LEU A 114 -17.16 -7.88 33.53
CA LEU A 114 -16.26 -7.06 32.69
C LEU A 114 -14.89 -6.79 33.33
N LYS A 115 -14.86 -6.34 34.59
CA LYS A 115 -13.59 -6.05 35.30
C LYS A 115 -12.71 -7.29 35.50
N LYS A 116 -13.33 -8.47 35.64
CA LYS A 116 -12.64 -9.74 35.83
C LYS A 116 -12.14 -10.31 34.50
N VAL A 117 -12.97 -10.24 33.46
CA VAL A 117 -12.63 -10.75 32.12
C VAL A 117 -11.54 -9.91 31.47
N PHE A 118 -11.64 -8.59 31.60
CA PHE A 118 -10.68 -7.61 31.07
C PHE A 118 -9.86 -7.00 32.20
N GLU A 119 -9.20 -7.85 32.99
CA GLU A 119 -8.40 -7.42 34.13
C GLU A 119 -7.29 -6.46 33.68
N LYS A 120 -7.10 -5.36 34.42
CA LYS A 120 -6.10 -4.30 34.15
C LYS A 120 -6.30 -3.49 32.88
N ASN A 121 -7.39 -3.69 32.14
CA ASN A 121 -7.72 -2.86 31.00
C ASN A 121 -8.23 -1.49 31.48
N THR A 122 -7.43 -0.44 31.26
CA THR A 122 -7.68 0.92 31.72
C THR A 122 -8.93 1.56 31.11
N PHE A 123 -9.33 1.12 29.91
CA PHE A 123 -10.55 1.59 29.25
C PHE A 123 -11.80 1.02 29.93
N ILE A 124 -11.83 -0.28 30.24
CA ILE A 124 -12.92 -0.91 31.00
C ILE A 124 -13.06 -0.30 32.39
N GLU A 125 -11.95 -0.06 33.08
CA GLU A 125 -11.97 0.63 34.38
C GLU A 125 -12.61 2.02 34.29
N ALA A 126 -12.26 2.78 33.24
CA ALA A 126 -12.86 4.09 32.99
C ALA A 126 -14.36 3.99 32.65
N LEU A 127 -14.78 3.03 31.82
CA LEU A 127 -16.18 2.84 31.42
C LEU A 127 -17.08 2.44 32.60
N LEU A 128 -16.56 1.71 33.58
CA LEU A 128 -17.30 1.27 34.77
C LEU A 128 -17.52 2.39 35.81
N LEU A 129 -16.91 3.57 35.64
CA LEU A 129 -17.21 4.72 36.49
C LEU A 129 -18.64 5.21 36.30
N SER A 130 -19.33 5.55 37.38
CA SER A 130 -20.74 5.98 37.35
C SER A 130 -21.02 7.15 36.40
N LYS A 131 -20.10 8.12 36.32
CA LYS A 131 -20.16 9.26 35.39
C LYS A 131 -20.09 8.87 33.91
N ASN A 132 -19.51 7.69 33.61
CA ASN A 132 -19.26 7.22 32.24
C ASN A 132 -20.30 6.20 31.76
N LYS A 133 -21.39 6.00 32.50
CA LYS A 133 -22.46 5.04 32.18
C LYS A 133 -22.99 5.18 30.74
N ALA A 134 -23.11 6.41 30.23
CA ALA A 134 -23.56 6.64 28.86
C ALA A 134 -22.59 6.08 27.79
N PHE A 135 -21.29 6.10 28.06
CA PHE A 135 -20.26 5.55 27.18
C PHE A 135 -20.22 4.03 27.25
N LEU A 136 -20.33 3.44 28.45
CA LEU A 136 -20.46 1.99 28.59
C LEU A 136 -21.68 1.47 27.83
N ASN A 137 -22.83 2.14 27.97
CA ASN A 137 -24.05 1.79 27.24
C ASN A 137 -23.85 1.86 25.71
N TYR A 138 -23.06 2.84 25.23
CA TYR A 138 -22.71 2.92 23.82
C TYR A 138 -21.87 1.72 23.36
N ILE A 139 -20.82 1.34 24.11
CA ILE A 139 -19.97 0.19 23.74
C ILE A 139 -20.77 -1.11 23.74
N VAL A 140 -21.63 -1.32 24.74
CA VAL A 140 -22.55 -2.47 24.79
C VAL A 140 -23.47 -2.47 23.56
N PHE A 141 -23.99 -1.30 23.18
CA PHE A 141 -24.84 -1.18 22.01
C PHE A 141 -24.10 -1.49 20.71
N ALA A 142 -22.89 -0.95 20.53
CA ALA A 142 -22.05 -1.26 19.38
C ALA A 142 -21.77 -2.76 19.28
N LYS A 143 -21.35 -3.41 20.37
CA LYS A 143 -21.06 -4.86 20.43
C LYS A 143 -22.31 -5.71 20.13
N LYS A 144 -23.49 -5.30 20.61
CA LYS A 144 -24.78 -5.92 20.25
C LYS A 144 -25.09 -5.86 18.78
N LEU A 145 -24.79 -4.75 18.12
CA LEU A 145 -24.93 -4.70 16.68
C LEU A 145 -23.96 -5.66 16.02
N GLU A 146 -22.71 -5.80 16.52
CA GLU A 146 -21.68 -6.68 15.93
C GLU A 146 -22.13 -8.13 15.95
N TYR A 147 -22.62 -8.58 17.10
CA TYR A 147 -23.14 -9.93 17.31
C TYR A 147 -24.34 -10.26 16.43
N ASN A 148 -25.24 -9.29 16.21
CA ASN A 148 -26.47 -9.52 15.42
C ASN A 148 -26.25 -9.33 13.91
N SER A 149 -25.17 -8.65 13.51
CA SER A 149 -24.72 -8.63 12.11
C SER A 149 -23.95 -9.92 11.76
N ASN A 150 -23.54 -10.08 10.51
CA ASN A 150 -22.61 -11.15 10.15
C ASN A 150 -21.43 -11.15 11.15
N VAL A 151 -21.07 -12.32 11.70
CA VAL A 151 -20.04 -12.47 12.75
C VAL A 151 -18.68 -11.87 12.38
N ASP A 152 -18.45 -11.67 11.09
CA ASP A 152 -17.25 -11.05 10.52
C ASP A 152 -17.26 -9.51 10.53
N VAL A 153 -18.41 -8.86 10.76
CA VAL A 153 -18.60 -7.40 10.63
C VAL A 153 -18.65 -6.76 12.01
N LYS A 154 -17.52 -6.22 12.44
CA LYS A 154 -17.42 -5.39 13.64
C LYS A 154 -17.79 -3.92 13.29
N TRP A 155 -18.72 -3.27 14.01
CA TRP A 155 -19.28 -1.96 13.67
C TRP A 155 -18.34 -0.81 13.99
N GLU A 156 -17.48 -0.99 14.99
CA GLU A 156 -16.38 -0.05 15.26
C GLU A 156 -15.13 -0.35 14.41
N SER A 157 -15.14 -1.43 13.61
CA SER A 157 -13.98 -1.93 12.85
C SER A 157 -14.24 -2.10 11.35
N TRP A 158 -13.14 -2.25 10.62
CA TRP A 158 -13.09 -2.21 9.16
C TRP A 158 -12.38 -3.40 8.54
N ASN A 159 -11.93 -4.33 9.37
CA ASN A 159 -11.01 -5.40 8.97
C ASN A 159 -11.63 -6.37 7.97
N GLN A 160 -12.97 -6.41 7.85
CA GLN A 160 -13.66 -7.24 6.87
C GLN A 160 -14.84 -6.50 6.23
N ILE A 161 -14.75 -6.29 4.91
CA ILE A 161 -15.90 -5.95 4.06
C ILE A 161 -16.52 -7.28 3.64
N GLY A 162 -17.40 -7.82 4.48
CA GLY A 162 -18.09 -9.08 4.19
C GLY A 162 -19.09 -8.93 3.05
N TYR A 163 -18.64 -9.06 1.80
CA TYR A 163 -19.52 -9.29 0.64
C TYR A 163 -19.81 -10.79 0.55
N GLY A 164 -20.73 -11.30 1.37
CA GLY A 164 -21.04 -12.74 1.30
C GLY A 164 -22.06 -13.30 2.28
N SER A 165 -22.49 -12.56 3.30
CA SER A 165 -23.48 -13.08 4.24
C SER A 165 -24.88 -12.97 3.62
N LYS A 166 -25.46 -14.11 3.23
CA LYS A 166 -26.86 -14.22 2.77
C LYS A 166 -27.87 -14.18 3.93
N ASP A 167 -27.38 -14.16 5.16
CA ASP A 167 -28.19 -14.31 6.39
C ASP A 167 -28.04 -13.09 7.33
N HIS A 168 -28.05 -11.87 6.78
CA HIS A 168 -28.18 -10.68 7.60
C HIS A 168 -29.58 -10.64 8.25
N LYS A 169 -29.69 -11.12 9.49
CA LYS A 169 -30.84 -10.77 10.33
C LYS A 169 -30.61 -9.38 10.90
N LEU A 170 -31.22 -8.39 10.26
CA LEU A 170 -31.39 -7.06 10.83
C LEU A 170 -32.01 -7.22 12.22
N ALA A 171 -31.33 -6.71 13.25
CA ALA A 171 -31.87 -6.75 14.60
C ALA A 171 -33.13 -5.86 14.67
N ASP A 172 -34.13 -6.31 15.43
CA ASP A 172 -35.39 -5.61 15.65
C ASP A 172 -35.14 -4.39 16.56
N LEU A 173 -35.00 -3.21 15.97
CA LEU A 173 -34.33 -2.07 16.60
C LEU A 173 -35.17 -0.78 16.58
N GLU A 174 -36.34 -0.82 17.23
CA GLU A 174 -37.16 0.37 17.56
C GLU A 174 -36.40 1.45 18.38
N ASP A 175 -35.19 1.17 18.88
CA ASP A 175 -34.42 2.04 19.79
C ASP A 175 -33.40 2.96 19.08
N PHE A 176 -33.13 2.80 17.77
CA PHE A 176 -32.03 3.53 17.08
C PHE A 176 -32.19 5.06 17.08
N GLU A 177 -33.30 5.57 16.55
CA GLU A 177 -33.56 7.00 16.54
C GLU A 177 -33.62 7.57 17.96
N LYS A 178 -34.14 6.77 18.89
CA LYS A 178 -34.21 7.13 20.30
C LYS A 178 -32.80 7.26 20.92
N LYS A 179 -31.83 6.40 20.57
CA LYS A 179 -30.44 6.54 21.04
C LYS A 179 -29.82 7.87 20.61
N ILE A 180 -29.94 8.26 19.33
CA ILE A 180 -29.40 9.55 18.88
C ILE A 180 -30.12 10.72 19.56
N LYS A 181 -31.45 10.70 19.61
CA LYS A 181 -32.27 11.78 20.20
C LYS A 181 -32.02 11.95 21.69
N THR A 182 -31.75 10.86 22.42
CA THR A 182 -31.53 10.88 23.87
C THR A 182 -30.08 11.12 24.28
N ALA A 183 -29.12 10.86 23.39
CA ALA A 183 -27.71 11.18 23.64
C ALA A 183 -27.55 12.69 23.80
N LYS A 184 -27.07 13.16 24.95
CA LYS A 184 -26.80 14.59 25.19
C LYS A 184 -25.40 15.00 24.75
N ASP A 185 -24.47 14.07 24.82
CA ASP A 185 -23.06 14.30 24.54
C ASP A 185 -22.79 14.30 23.03
N PRO A 186 -22.21 15.37 22.45
CA PRO A 186 -21.95 15.45 21.01
C PRO A 186 -21.08 14.32 20.46
N PHE A 187 -20.11 13.83 21.24
CA PHE A 187 -19.25 12.71 20.83
C PHE A 187 -20.07 11.42 20.70
N LEU A 188 -20.95 11.14 21.66
CA LEU A 188 -21.85 9.98 21.56
C LEU A 188 -22.90 10.13 20.46
N LYS A 189 -23.42 11.35 20.22
CA LYS A 189 -24.39 11.60 19.14
C LYS A 189 -23.82 11.20 17.78
N GLN A 190 -22.61 11.65 17.44
CA GLN A 190 -21.96 11.29 16.17
C GLN A 190 -21.69 9.79 16.08
N ARG A 191 -21.25 9.17 17.18
CA ARG A 191 -20.99 7.72 17.21
C ARG A 191 -22.25 6.88 16.99
N TYR A 192 -23.35 7.20 17.67
CA TYR A 192 -24.64 6.54 17.39
C TYR A 192 -25.10 6.80 15.95
N ALA A 193 -24.96 8.03 15.44
CA ALA A 193 -25.29 8.34 14.06
C ALA A 193 -24.46 7.52 13.06
N PHE A 194 -23.17 7.30 13.33
CA PHE A 194 -22.31 6.48 12.48
C PHE A 194 -22.74 5.00 12.48
N LEU A 195 -23.03 4.42 13.66
CA LEU A 195 -23.53 3.05 13.75
C LEU A 195 -24.83 2.86 12.94
N ILE A 196 -25.76 3.81 13.05
CA ILE A 196 -27.04 3.77 12.35
C ILE A 196 -26.84 3.99 10.84
N LEU A 197 -25.99 4.94 10.46
CA LEU A 197 -25.67 5.20 9.06
C LEU A 197 -25.11 3.94 8.39
N ARG A 198 -24.17 3.28 9.06
CA ARG A 198 -23.60 2.03 8.57
C ARG A 198 -24.66 0.94 8.48
N TYR A 199 -25.60 0.89 9.45
CA TYR A 199 -26.69 -0.08 9.46
C TYR A 199 -27.66 0.14 8.30
N SER A 200 -28.09 1.38 8.09
CA SER A 200 -28.93 1.79 6.96
C SER A 200 -28.29 1.46 5.61
N PHE A 201 -26.96 1.58 5.50
CA PHE A 201 -26.24 1.18 4.29
C PHE A 201 -26.44 -0.31 3.96
N TYR A 202 -26.25 -1.20 4.94
CA TYR A 202 -26.47 -2.65 4.73
C TYR A 202 -27.95 -3.02 4.59
N ALA A 203 -28.85 -2.25 5.19
CA ALA A 203 -30.29 -2.35 4.97
C ALA A 203 -30.75 -1.75 3.63
N GLN A 204 -29.82 -1.21 2.82
CA GLN A 204 -30.07 -0.57 1.52
C GLN A 204 -30.92 0.71 1.57
N ASP A 205 -31.04 1.35 2.73
CA ASP A 205 -31.70 2.65 2.87
C ASP A 205 -30.72 3.80 2.57
N LYS A 206 -30.51 4.05 1.28
CA LYS A 206 -29.61 5.11 0.78
C LYS A 206 -29.98 6.51 1.29
N ASN A 207 -31.28 6.79 1.41
CA ASN A 207 -31.75 8.12 1.81
C ASN A 207 -31.37 8.42 3.25
N GLU A 208 -31.55 7.45 4.14
CA GLU A 208 -31.19 7.62 5.55
C GLU A 208 -29.66 7.73 5.74
N VAL A 209 -28.85 6.99 4.96
CA VAL A 209 -27.39 7.16 4.96
C VAL A 209 -26.99 8.61 4.65
N ILE A 210 -27.57 9.17 3.58
CA ILE A 210 -27.28 10.55 3.15
C ILE A 210 -27.74 11.55 4.21
N HIS A 211 -28.97 11.39 4.72
CA HIS A 211 -29.55 12.26 5.75
C HIS A 211 -28.71 12.28 7.04
N LEU A 212 -28.28 11.09 7.53
CA LEU A 212 -27.44 10.99 8.72
C LEU A 212 -26.07 11.62 8.51
N TYR A 213 -25.46 11.43 7.34
CA TYR A 213 -24.20 12.11 7.01
C TYR A 213 -24.36 13.62 7.07
N ASP A 214 -25.35 14.16 6.34
CA ASP A 214 -25.56 15.59 6.20
C ASP A 214 -25.90 16.26 7.54
N THR A 215 -26.61 15.54 8.41
CA THR A 215 -27.01 16.04 9.73
C THR A 215 -25.87 16.03 10.74
N TYR A 216 -25.06 14.96 10.80
CA TYR A 216 -24.14 14.73 11.91
C TYR A 216 -22.65 14.89 11.58
N PHE A 217 -22.28 14.87 10.30
CA PHE A 217 -20.86 14.82 9.89
C PHE A 217 -20.48 15.97 8.96
N ALA A 218 -21.36 16.44 8.07
CA ALA A 218 -21.01 17.45 7.07
C ALA A 218 -20.43 18.76 7.65
N ALA A 219 -20.93 19.21 8.80
CA ALA A 219 -20.46 20.42 9.49
C ALA A 219 -19.30 20.16 10.47
N ASN A 220 -19.11 18.93 10.96
CA ASN A 220 -18.12 18.61 11.97
C ASN A 220 -17.12 17.56 11.45
N LYS A 221 -16.03 18.06 10.88
CA LYS A 221 -14.93 17.28 10.29
C LYS A 221 -13.80 16.96 11.27
N SER A 222 -14.03 17.11 12.59
CA SER A 222 -13.00 16.95 13.62
C SER A 222 -12.84 15.52 14.14
N THR A 223 -13.55 14.56 13.55
CA THR A 223 -13.53 13.15 13.95
C THR A 223 -13.19 12.22 12.80
N ILE A 224 -12.50 11.12 13.09
CA ILE A 224 -12.22 10.03 12.15
C ILE A 224 -13.49 9.37 11.61
N LEU A 225 -14.62 9.53 12.30
CA LEU A 225 -15.91 9.04 11.80
C LEU A 225 -16.43 9.81 10.59
N GLU A 226 -16.00 11.05 10.36
CA GLU A 226 -16.45 11.82 9.20
C GLU A 226 -16.04 11.18 7.87
N PRO A 227 -14.75 10.86 7.64
CA PRO A 227 -14.37 10.23 6.37
C PRO A 227 -14.91 8.80 6.24
N TRP A 228 -15.12 8.11 7.37
CA TRP A 228 -15.80 6.82 7.39
C TRP A 228 -17.26 6.91 6.98
N ALA A 229 -18.00 7.91 7.47
CA ALA A 229 -19.38 8.17 7.09
C ALA A 229 -19.46 8.64 5.63
N LEU A 230 -18.48 9.42 5.17
CA LEU A 230 -18.41 9.92 3.80
C LEU A 230 -18.28 8.79 2.79
N TYR A 231 -17.52 7.74 3.10
CA TYR A 231 -17.42 6.54 2.29
C TYR A 231 -18.80 5.94 1.99
N TYR A 232 -19.59 5.69 3.03
CA TYR A 232 -20.94 5.13 2.86
C TYR A 232 -21.87 6.07 2.12
N LYS A 233 -21.84 7.38 2.44
CA LYS A 233 -22.59 8.37 1.68
C LYS A 233 -22.24 8.33 0.20
N ALA A 234 -20.96 8.31 -0.15
CA ALA A 234 -20.50 8.30 -1.54
C ALA A 234 -21.09 7.11 -2.31
N LEU A 235 -21.11 5.93 -1.71
CA LEU A 235 -21.70 4.72 -2.30
C LEU A 235 -23.24 4.75 -2.43
N CYS A 236 -23.91 5.68 -1.74
CA CYS A 236 -25.35 5.92 -1.89
C CYS A 236 -25.70 7.01 -2.93
N ILE A 237 -24.72 7.70 -3.50
CA ILE A 237 -24.94 8.71 -4.54
C ILE A 237 -25.05 8.05 -5.93
N ASP A 238 -26.17 8.29 -6.63
CA ASP A 238 -26.39 7.76 -7.99
C ASP A 238 -25.76 8.65 -9.09
N ASN A 239 -25.39 9.90 -8.79
CA ASN A 239 -24.58 10.73 -9.67
C ASN A 239 -23.11 10.28 -9.61
N PHE A 240 -22.68 9.47 -10.59
CA PHE A 240 -21.36 8.83 -10.56
C PHE A 240 -20.16 9.79 -10.55
N PRO A 241 -20.14 10.91 -11.30
CA PRO A 241 -19.08 11.92 -11.13
C PRO A 241 -19.00 12.47 -9.69
N LEU A 242 -20.15 12.76 -9.08
CA LEU A 242 -20.19 13.20 -7.68
C LEU A 242 -19.73 12.08 -6.73
N GLN A 243 -20.14 10.83 -6.96
CA GLN A 243 -19.66 9.67 -6.21
C GLN A 243 -18.14 9.56 -6.27
N ASN A 244 -17.54 9.59 -7.47
CA ASN A 244 -16.08 9.59 -7.65
C ASN A 244 -15.42 10.73 -6.88
N TYR A 245 -15.96 11.95 -6.98
CA TYR A 245 -15.43 13.10 -6.27
C TYR A 245 -15.44 12.87 -4.76
N LEU A 246 -16.56 12.40 -4.18
CA LEU A 246 -16.64 12.08 -2.75
C LEU A 246 -15.68 10.95 -2.36
N LEU A 247 -15.56 9.89 -3.18
CA LEU A 247 -14.59 8.81 -2.97
C LEU A 247 -13.14 9.32 -3.01
N SER A 248 -12.81 10.29 -3.85
CA SER A 248 -11.48 10.92 -3.86
C SER A 248 -11.18 11.64 -2.55
N LYS A 249 -12.19 12.24 -1.91
CA LYS A 249 -12.05 12.86 -0.59
C LYS A 249 -11.83 11.80 0.49
N VAL A 250 -12.55 10.69 0.44
CA VAL A 250 -12.35 9.54 1.33
C VAL A 250 -10.93 9.01 1.20
N PHE A 251 -10.42 8.82 -0.01
CA PHE A 251 -9.04 8.37 -0.24
C PHE A 251 -8.00 9.32 0.35
N ALA A 252 -8.25 10.62 0.28
CA ALA A 252 -7.37 11.63 0.85
C ALA A 252 -7.34 11.62 2.39
N SER A 253 -8.44 11.22 3.05
CA SER A 253 -8.63 11.35 4.50
C SER A 253 -8.77 10.04 5.28
N CYS A 254 -8.80 8.88 4.63
CA CYS A 254 -9.01 7.57 5.25
C CYS A 254 -8.08 6.51 4.64
N GLU A 255 -7.13 6.02 5.42
CA GLU A 255 -6.19 5.02 4.93
C GLU A 255 -6.86 3.66 4.72
N GLU A 256 -7.70 3.23 5.67
CA GLU A 256 -8.33 1.91 5.68
C GLU A 256 -9.34 1.71 4.55
N LYS A 257 -9.78 2.78 3.89
CA LYS A 257 -10.71 2.73 2.75
C LYS A 257 -10.04 2.91 1.41
N SER A 258 -8.72 3.14 1.36
CA SER A 258 -8.02 3.41 0.10
C SER A 258 -8.26 2.32 -0.93
N PHE A 259 -8.21 1.04 -0.53
CA PHE A 259 -8.46 -0.09 -1.43
C PHE A 259 -9.92 -0.15 -1.92
N ALA A 260 -10.87 -0.03 -0.99
CA ALA A 260 -12.29 -0.09 -1.30
C ALA A 260 -12.74 1.09 -2.19
N VAL A 261 -12.18 2.28 -1.99
CA VAL A 261 -12.39 3.43 -2.87
C VAL A 261 -12.08 3.06 -4.32
N LEU A 262 -10.92 2.45 -4.57
CA LEU A 262 -10.51 2.06 -5.92
C LEU A 262 -11.37 0.96 -6.54
N GLN A 263 -11.95 0.07 -5.73
CA GLN A 263 -12.90 -0.93 -6.21
C GLN A 263 -14.21 -0.30 -6.72
N HIS A 264 -14.62 0.83 -6.14
CA HIS A 264 -15.85 1.54 -6.49
C HIS A 264 -15.65 2.74 -7.43
N TYR A 265 -14.40 3.14 -7.68
CA TYR A 265 -14.10 4.30 -8.51
C TYR A 265 -14.34 4.01 -10.00
N ASN A 266 -15.10 4.89 -10.68
CA ASN A 266 -15.35 4.78 -12.12
C ASN A 266 -14.33 5.60 -12.91
N TRP A 267 -13.30 4.94 -13.43
CA TRP A 267 -12.21 5.53 -14.21
C TRP A 267 -12.64 6.12 -15.56
N LYS A 268 -13.86 5.87 -16.04
CA LYS A 268 -14.36 6.47 -17.30
C LYS A 268 -14.89 7.89 -17.15
N LEU A 269 -14.98 8.39 -15.92
CA LEU A 269 -15.61 9.67 -15.59
C LEU A 269 -14.61 10.69 -15.03
N THR A 270 -13.33 10.55 -15.39
CA THR A 270 -12.25 11.40 -14.84
C THR A 270 -12.49 12.88 -15.12
N GLU A 271 -12.84 13.26 -16.35
CA GLU A 271 -13.04 14.66 -16.74
C GLU A 271 -14.21 15.30 -15.96
N GLU A 272 -15.34 14.61 -15.87
CA GLU A 272 -16.51 15.07 -15.11
C GLU A 272 -16.22 15.13 -13.60
N THR A 273 -15.39 14.22 -13.10
CA THR A 273 -14.95 14.24 -11.70
C THR A 273 -14.01 15.42 -11.42
N LEU A 274 -13.06 15.69 -12.31
CA LEU A 274 -12.13 16.81 -12.21
C LEU A 274 -12.84 18.17 -12.21
N ALA A 275 -13.96 18.29 -12.94
CA ALA A 275 -14.79 19.49 -12.93
C ALA A 275 -15.40 19.81 -11.55
N LEU A 276 -15.49 18.84 -10.65
CA LEU A 276 -16.00 19.02 -9.27
C LEU A 276 -14.90 19.41 -8.27
N ALA A 277 -13.63 19.22 -8.63
CA ALA A 277 -12.50 19.52 -7.74
C ALA A 277 -12.38 21.02 -7.46
N GLN A 278 -12.22 21.36 -6.18
CA GLN A 278 -12.22 22.75 -5.71
C GLN A 278 -10.83 23.39 -5.70
N ASN A 279 -9.77 22.57 -5.70
CA ASN A 279 -8.38 23.02 -5.62
C ASN A 279 -7.43 21.99 -6.22
N ASP A 280 -6.16 22.37 -6.34
CA ASP A 280 -5.13 21.55 -7.00
C ASP A 280 -4.78 20.28 -6.22
N GLN A 281 -4.90 20.31 -4.88
CA GLN A 281 -4.74 19.12 -4.06
C GLN A 281 -5.81 18.08 -4.42
N GLU A 282 -7.08 18.47 -4.52
CA GLU A 282 -8.16 17.57 -4.92
C GLU A 282 -7.98 17.04 -6.35
N ARG A 283 -7.59 17.91 -7.30
CA ARG A 283 -7.27 17.49 -8.68
C ARG A 283 -6.14 16.46 -8.72
N SER A 284 -5.07 16.68 -7.96
CA SER A 284 -3.94 15.76 -7.90
C SER A 284 -4.31 14.39 -7.36
N VAL A 285 -5.25 14.32 -6.41
CA VAL A 285 -5.73 13.04 -5.86
C VAL A 285 -6.59 12.30 -6.88
N ILE A 286 -7.49 13.00 -7.58
CA ILE A 286 -8.33 12.41 -8.63
C ILE A 286 -7.47 11.78 -9.73
N LEU A 287 -6.49 12.53 -10.24
CA LEU A 287 -5.55 12.04 -11.25
C LEU A 287 -4.74 10.83 -10.75
N ALA A 288 -4.27 10.86 -9.50
CA ALA A 288 -3.51 9.75 -8.93
C ALA A 288 -4.35 8.46 -8.81
N ILE A 289 -5.61 8.57 -8.36
CA ILE A 289 -6.52 7.42 -8.23
C ILE A 289 -6.74 6.75 -9.60
N GLU A 290 -6.93 7.54 -10.65
CA GLU A 290 -7.02 7.01 -12.02
C GLU A 290 -5.75 6.24 -12.41
N SER A 291 -4.58 6.83 -12.20
CA SER A 291 -3.28 6.27 -12.57
C SER A 291 -2.89 4.99 -11.81
N PHE A 292 -3.45 4.75 -10.61
CA PHE A 292 -3.15 3.56 -9.82
C PHE A 292 -3.56 2.25 -10.49
N ARG A 293 -4.44 2.30 -11.49
CA ARG A 293 -4.86 1.14 -12.27
C ARG A 293 -4.39 1.16 -13.71
N ASN A 294 -3.68 2.22 -14.13
CA ASN A 294 -3.16 2.32 -15.50
C ASN A 294 -1.89 1.47 -15.65
N PRO A 295 -1.92 0.39 -16.46
CA PRO A 295 -0.72 -0.39 -16.74
C PRO A 295 0.15 0.26 -17.82
N ALA A 296 -0.35 1.20 -18.61
CA ALA A 296 0.38 1.85 -19.71
C ALA A 296 1.29 3.00 -19.22
N PRO A 297 2.19 3.51 -20.08
CA PRO A 297 3.02 4.67 -19.73
C PRO A 297 2.15 5.86 -19.31
N ASP A 298 2.55 6.56 -18.26
CA ASP A 298 1.72 7.57 -17.60
C ASP A 298 2.47 8.85 -17.21
N LEU A 299 3.58 9.13 -17.91
CA LEU A 299 4.39 10.33 -17.68
C LEU A 299 3.57 11.63 -17.70
N LYS A 300 2.60 11.74 -18.61
CA LYS A 300 1.74 12.94 -18.71
C LYS A 300 1.02 13.23 -17.39
N THR A 301 0.43 12.20 -16.78
CA THR A 301 -0.28 12.36 -15.50
C THR A 301 0.69 12.64 -14.35
N ILE A 302 1.88 12.02 -14.38
CA ILE A 302 2.96 12.29 -13.41
C ILE A 302 3.37 13.78 -13.46
N GLU A 303 3.57 14.34 -14.65
CA GLU A 303 3.89 15.76 -14.84
C GLU A 303 2.75 16.68 -14.36
N GLU A 304 1.50 16.29 -14.59
CA GLU A 304 0.34 17.07 -14.16
C GLU A 304 0.17 17.05 -12.64
N VAL A 305 0.30 15.88 -12.02
CA VAL A 305 0.30 15.73 -10.56
C VAL A 305 1.45 16.52 -9.93
N TYR A 306 2.64 16.55 -10.55
CA TYR A 306 3.75 17.40 -10.08
C TYR A 306 3.39 18.88 -10.08
N LYS A 307 2.79 19.38 -11.17
CA LYS A 307 2.37 20.80 -11.28
C LYS A 307 1.34 21.17 -10.20
N LEU A 308 0.44 20.24 -9.86
CA LEU A 308 -0.64 20.46 -8.91
C LEU A 308 -0.21 20.29 -7.44
N SER A 309 0.60 19.26 -7.14
CA SER A 309 1.02 18.93 -5.77
C SER A 309 2.42 18.27 -5.75
N PRO A 310 3.49 19.06 -5.92
CA PRO A 310 4.85 18.57 -6.19
C PRO A 310 5.49 17.77 -5.04
N ASN A 311 5.00 17.94 -3.81
CA ASN A 311 5.50 17.24 -2.63
C ASN A 311 4.57 16.10 -2.17
N SER A 312 3.49 15.82 -2.92
CA SER A 312 2.53 14.79 -2.53
C SER A 312 3.14 13.38 -2.50
N ILE A 313 2.65 12.55 -1.59
CA ILE A 313 3.00 11.12 -1.55
C ILE A 313 2.50 10.40 -2.81
N ASN A 314 1.37 10.84 -3.39
CA ASN A 314 0.84 10.31 -4.64
C ASN A 314 1.80 10.54 -5.81
N PHE A 315 2.37 11.75 -5.94
CA PHE A 315 3.36 12.05 -6.98
C PHE A 315 4.53 11.07 -6.94
N SER A 316 5.11 10.90 -5.75
CA SER A 316 6.25 10.00 -5.53
C SER A 316 5.88 8.55 -5.84
N PHE A 317 4.70 8.12 -5.42
CA PHE A 317 4.22 6.77 -5.66
C PHE A 317 4.01 6.47 -7.14
N LEU A 318 3.50 7.43 -7.93
CA LEU A 318 3.36 7.27 -9.37
C LEU A 318 4.73 7.15 -10.07
N ILE A 319 5.76 7.88 -9.62
CA ILE A 319 7.14 7.70 -10.11
C ILE A 319 7.61 6.27 -9.89
N GLY A 320 7.48 5.75 -8.66
CA GLY A 320 7.89 4.38 -8.35
C GLY A 320 7.14 3.33 -9.19
N ARG A 321 5.82 3.53 -9.40
CA ARG A 321 5.03 2.68 -10.29
C ARG A 321 5.55 2.72 -11.73
N GLU A 322 5.84 3.91 -12.25
CA GLU A 322 6.32 4.07 -13.64
C GLU A 322 7.69 3.41 -13.83
N ILE A 323 8.58 3.53 -12.85
CA ILE A 323 9.86 2.81 -12.86
C ILE A 323 9.63 1.29 -12.86
N ASN A 324 8.73 0.77 -12.01
CA ASN A 324 8.46 -0.66 -12.00
C ASN A 324 7.80 -1.18 -13.29
N LYS A 325 7.02 -0.35 -14.01
CA LYS A 325 6.54 -0.68 -15.36
C LYS A 325 7.71 -0.81 -16.33
N LEU A 326 8.63 0.16 -16.33
CA LEU A 326 9.83 0.14 -17.17
C LEU A 326 10.73 -1.06 -16.82
N GLU A 327 10.86 -1.42 -15.55
CA GLU A 327 11.59 -2.62 -15.12
C GLU A 327 10.91 -3.89 -15.65
N ASP A 328 9.59 -3.96 -15.63
CA ASP A 328 8.90 -5.10 -16.22
C ASP A 328 9.05 -5.15 -17.74
N TRP A 329 8.94 -4.02 -18.43
CA TRP A 329 9.05 -4.00 -19.89
C TRP A 329 10.46 -4.20 -20.43
N ILE A 330 11.49 -3.79 -19.68
CA ILE A 330 12.89 -3.86 -20.10
C ILE A 330 13.60 -5.04 -19.44
N PHE A 331 13.61 -5.10 -18.11
CA PHE A 331 14.40 -6.08 -17.37
C PHE A 331 13.76 -7.46 -17.37
N THR A 332 12.43 -7.60 -17.21
CA THR A 332 11.81 -8.93 -17.23
C THR A 332 12.14 -9.68 -18.54
N PRO A 333 11.95 -9.13 -19.75
CA PRO A 333 12.37 -9.76 -21.01
C PRO A 333 13.86 -10.03 -21.14
N GLN A 334 14.71 -9.23 -20.51
CA GLN A 334 16.16 -9.30 -20.64
C GLN A 334 16.77 -10.39 -19.73
N TYR A 335 16.20 -10.59 -18.55
CA TYR A 335 16.77 -11.42 -17.49
C TYR A 335 15.92 -12.64 -17.13
N THR A 336 14.82 -12.89 -17.83
CA THR A 336 14.01 -14.11 -17.72
C THR A 336 14.00 -14.90 -19.03
N ASN A 337 13.76 -16.21 -18.94
CA ASN A 337 13.80 -17.11 -20.09
C ASN A 337 12.60 -16.92 -21.04
N ASP A 338 11.51 -16.35 -20.54
CA ASP A 338 10.25 -16.20 -21.28
C ASP A 338 10.27 -15.00 -22.24
N GLY A 339 11.26 -14.10 -22.07
CA GLY A 339 11.56 -13.05 -23.03
C GLY A 339 10.45 -12.03 -23.27
N SER A 340 9.42 -12.02 -22.43
CA SER A 340 8.22 -11.17 -22.50
C SER A 340 7.98 -10.46 -21.17
N PRO A 341 7.37 -9.26 -21.16
CA PRO A 341 6.95 -8.62 -19.92
C PRO A 341 5.87 -9.42 -19.19
N SER A 342 5.77 -9.26 -17.88
CA SER A 342 4.77 -9.96 -17.07
C SER A 342 3.37 -9.39 -17.23
N VAL A 343 3.23 -8.08 -17.46
CA VAL A 343 1.96 -7.46 -17.86
C VAL A 343 1.89 -7.35 -19.38
N VAL A 344 0.98 -8.10 -19.99
CA VAL A 344 0.68 -8.04 -21.43
C VAL A 344 -0.67 -7.39 -21.66
N PHE A 345 -0.76 -6.51 -22.65
CA PHE A 345 -2.04 -5.96 -23.12
C PHE A 345 -2.79 -7.03 -23.92
N GLU A 346 -4.11 -7.08 -23.80
CA GLU A 346 -4.97 -7.97 -24.61
C GLU A 346 -4.69 -7.75 -26.11
N GLY A 347 -4.42 -8.84 -26.85
CA GLY A 347 -4.22 -8.81 -28.31
C GLY A 347 -2.79 -9.02 -28.82
N THR A 348 -1.83 -9.40 -27.96
CA THR A 348 -0.42 -9.64 -28.33
C THR A 348 -0.16 -10.91 -29.15
N ASP A 349 -1.19 -11.70 -29.47
CA ASP A 349 -1.11 -12.93 -30.29
C ASP A 349 -0.97 -12.71 -31.81
N TRP A 350 -0.68 -11.50 -32.29
CA TRP A 350 -0.79 -11.14 -33.72
C TRP A 350 0.49 -10.63 -34.38
N TYR A 351 1.68 -10.91 -33.84
CA TYR A 351 2.91 -10.55 -34.53
C TYR A 351 3.37 -11.66 -35.49
N GLY A 352 3.24 -11.38 -36.79
CA GLY A 352 3.83 -12.22 -37.84
C GLY A 352 5.37 -12.27 -37.76
N ASP A 353 6.00 -11.30 -37.09
CA ASP A 353 7.43 -11.27 -36.73
C ASP A 353 7.59 -10.79 -35.28
N TYR A 354 7.67 -11.74 -34.36
CA TYR A 354 7.79 -11.51 -32.92
C TYR A 354 9.13 -10.84 -32.53
N ALA A 355 10.22 -11.12 -33.24
CA ALA A 355 11.53 -10.55 -32.93
C ALA A 355 11.54 -9.04 -33.22
N LYS A 356 10.99 -8.63 -34.37
CA LYS A 356 10.83 -7.22 -34.72
C LYS A 356 9.92 -6.47 -33.74
N ALA A 357 8.81 -7.08 -33.35
CA ALA A 357 7.89 -6.50 -32.38
C ALA A 357 8.55 -6.26 -31.01
N LYS A 358 9.37 -7.22 -30.57
CA LYS A 358 10.16 -7.12 -29.34
C LYS A 358 11.17 -5.98 -29.39
N GLU A 359 11.87 -5.81 -30.51
CA GLU A 359 12.81 -4.70 -30.71
C GLU A 359 12.10 -3.33 -30.77
N GLU A 360 10.98 -3.23 -31.49
CA GLU A 360 10.18 -2.00 -31.55
C GLU A 360 9.61 -1.59 -30.19
N ASN A 361 9.20 -2.57 -29.37
CA ASN A 361 8.74 -2.32 -28.01
C ASN A 361 9.89 -1.83 -27.11
N LEU A 362 11.03 -2.51 -27.12
CA LEU A 362 12.20 -2.08 -26.36
C LEU A 362 12.62 -0.65 -26.70
N ASN A 363 12.63 -0.28 -27.98
CA ASN A 363 12.95 1.09 -28.40
C ASN A 363 11.96 2.12 -27.83
N LYS A 364 10.66 1.81 -27.79
CA LYS A 364 9.64 2.69 -27.17
C LYS A 364 9.84 2.78 -25.66
N ASP A 365 10.15 1.66 -25.00
CA ASP A 365 10.34 1.61 -23.56
C ASP A 365 11.56 2.41 -23.12
N ILE A 366 12.67 2.35 -23.88
CA ILE A 366 13.85 3.19 -23.65
C ILE A 366 13.54 4.68 -23.88
N LEU A 367 12.72 5.04 -24.87
CA LEU A 367 12.29 6.44 -25.04
C LEU A 367 11.43 6.93 -23.86
N ASN A 368 10.53 6.08 -23.35
CA ASN A 368 9.72 6.40 -22.17
C ASN A 368 10.57 6.56 -20.92
N LEU A 369 11.55 5.66 -20.72
CA LEU A 369 12.54 5.73 -19.65
C LEU A 369 13.27 7.08 -19.66
N ARG A 370 13.85 7.45 -20.81
CA ARG A 370 14.63 8.70 -20.96
C ARG A 370 13.75 9.94 -20.76
N ALA A 371 12.49 9.89 -21.19
CA ALA A 371 11.56 10.99 -20.97
C ALA A 371 11.25 11.18 -19.47
N LEU A 372 11.00 10.09 -18.74
CA LEU A 372 10.83 10.14 -17.29
C LEU A 372 12.11 10.62 -16.59
N GLU A 373 13.28 10.09 -16.96
CA GLU A 373 14.58 10.51 -16.42
C GLU A 373 14.79 12.02 -16.60
N TYR A 374 14.64 12.52 -17.82
CA TYR A 374 14.78 13.94 -18.13
C TYR A 374 13.83 14.81 -17.28
N PHE A 375 12.57 14.39 -17.17
CA PHE A 375 11.60 15.09 -16.33
C PHE A 375 12.06 15.14 -14.87
N LEU A 376 12.43 14.00 -14.28
CA LEU A 376 12.87 13.93 -12.88
C LEU A 376 14.14 14.76 -12.61
N ILE A 377 15.11 14.72 -13.52
CA ILE A 377 16.31 15.57 -13.45
C ILE A 377 15.92 17.05 -13.45
N SER A 378 15.00 17.45 -14.33
CA SER A 378 14.59 18.85 -14.47
C SER A 378 13.93 19.43 -13.22
N ILE A 379 13.28 18.60 -12.40
CA ILE A 379 12.58 19.02 -11.19
C ILE A 379 13.37 18.79 -9.90
N ARG A 380 14.43 17.96 -9.94
CA ARG A 380 15.15 17.51 -8.74
C ARG A 380 15.58 18.66 -7.83
N GLU A 381 16.15 19.72 -8.39
CA GLU A 381 16.65 20.87 -7.60
C GLU A 381 15.54 21.69 -6.95
N GLN A 382 14.29 21.54 -7.42
CA GLN A 382 13.11 22.20 -6.84
C GLN A 382 12.54 21.41 -5.65
N THR A 383 13.03 20.18 -5.42
CA THR A 383 12.59 19.33 -4.32
C THR A 383 13.52 19.42 -3.11
N SER A 384 13.05 18.98 -1.94
CA SER A 384 13.83 19.03 -0.70
C SER A 384 13.52 17.86 0.24
N GLY A 385 14.38 17.67 1.24
CA GLY A 385 14.22 16.60 2.25
C GLY A 385 14.10 15.22 1.63
N GLU A 386 13.23 14.39 2.21
CA GLU A 386 12.98 13.02 1.77
C GLU A 386 12.54 12.94 0.30
N GLN A 387 11.78 13.92 -0.22
CA GLN A 387 11.38 13.96 -1.63
C GLN A 387 12.59 14.03 -2.56
N LYS A 388 13.60 14.84 -2.20
CA LYS A 388 14.80 14.99 -3.00
C LYS A 388 15.62 13.71 -3.02
N ASP A 389 15.76 13.06 -1.87
CA ASP A 389 16.45 11.77 -1.77
C ASP A 389 15.73 10.68 -2.58
N TYR A 390 14.40 10.64 -2.50
CA TYR A 390 13.56 9.71 -3.28
C TYR A 390 13.71 9.91 -4.79
N ILE A 391 13.56 11.15 -5.28
CA ILE A 391 13.73 11.47 -6.71
C ILE A 391 15.16 11.18 -7.16
N THR A 392 16.16 11.44 -6.30
CA THR A 392 17.56 11.13 -6.62
C THR A 392 17.76 9.62 -6.80
N ALA A 393 17.16 8.79 -5.94
CA ALA A 393 17.19 7.33 -6.09
C ALA A 393 16.46 6.85 -7.35
N ALA A 394 15.34 7.48 -7.70
CA ALA A 394 14.58 7.21 -8.93
C ALA A 394 15.41 7.51 -10.19
N ILE A 395 16.08 8.67 -10.24
CA ILE A 395 16.98 9.04 -11.35
C ILE A 395 18.12 8.02 -11.45
N ALA A 396 18.76 7.67 -10.34
CA ALA A 396 19.86 6.69 -10.34
C ALA A 396 19.43 5.33 -10.93
N GLN A 397 18.21 4.86 -10.64
CA GLN A 397 17.68 3.63 -11.23
C GLN A 397 17.50 3.76 -12.74
N LEU A 398 16.90 4.86 -13.21
CA LEU A 398 16.67 5.09 -14.63
C LEU A 398 18.00 5.15 -15.41
N CYS A 399 18.99 5.87 -14.88
CA CYS A 399 20.32 5.90 -15.48
C CYS A 399 20.95 4.49 -15.55
N PHE A 400 20.81 3.67 -14.51
CA PHE A 400 21.32 2.29 -14.54
C PHE A 400 20.58 1.44 -15.60
N MET A 401 19.26 1.58 -15.71
CA MET A 401 18.45 0.86 -16.69
C MET A 401 18.83 1.23 -18.14
N ASP A 402 19.27 2.46 -18.39
CA ASP A 402 19.76 2.94 -19.70
C ASP A 402 21.28 2.78 -19.88
N ASP A 403 21.94 1.96 -19.04
CA ASP A 403 23.39 1.68 -19.06
C ASP A 403 24.28 2.94 -18.91
N GLN A 404 23.73 4.04 -18.37
CA GLN A 404 24.43 5.29 -18.04
C GLN A 404 25.12 5.19 -16.68
N ILE A 405 26.07 4.27 -16.54
CA ILE A 405 26.58 3.84 -15.23
C ILE A 405 27.25 4.98 -14.43
N ASP A 406 28.05 5.84 -15.08
CA ASP A 406 28.71 6.97 -14.40
C ASP A 406 27.71 8.01 -13.87
N GLU A 407 26.69 8.33 -14.66
CA GLU A 407 25.64 9.28 -14.26
C GLU A 407 24.76 8.68 -13.14
N GLY A 408 24.41 7.40 -13.25
CA GLY A 408 23.71 6.66 -12.20
C GLY A 408 24.49 6.63 -10.88
N LYS A 409 25.81 6.41 -10.94
CA LYS A 409 26.68 6.49 -9.76
C LYS A 409 26.70 7.90 -9.17
N LYS A 410 26.84 8.93 -9.99
CA LYS A 410 26.79 10.34 -9.56
C LYS A 410 25.51 10.63 -8.78
N TYR A 411 24.34 10.25 -9.29
CA TYR A 411 23.08 10.46 -8.56
C TYR A 411 23.01 9.60 -7.29
N THR A 412 23.48 8.36 -7.32
CA THR A 412 23.54 7.49 -6.13
C THR A 412 24.36 8.12 -5.01
N ASP A 413 25.52 8.72 -5.33
CA ASP A 413 26.39 9.40 -4.38
C ASP A 413 25.74 10.69 -3.80
N MET A 414 24.76 11.27 -4.49
CA MET A 414 24.02 12.45 -4.02
C MET A 414 22.89 12.13 -3.04
N ILE A 415 22.54 10.85 -2.84
CA ILE A 415 21.52 10.44 -1.86
C ILE A 415 22.08 10.67 -0.45
N SER A 416 21.38 11.48 0.34
CA SER A 416 21.77 11.83 1.71
C SER A 416 21.96 10.58 2.58
N ASP A 417 23.00 10.54 3.41
CA ASP A 417 23.19 9.46 4.41
C ASP A 417 22.13 9.49 5.53
N LYS A 418 21.31 10.54 5.59
CA LYS A 418 20.16 10.67 6.51
C LYS A 418 18.83 10.30 5.87
N ALA A 419 18.80 9.87 4.60
CA ALA A 419 17.56 9.40 3.99
C ALA A 419 17.00 8.20 4.76
N ASN A 420 15.69 7.96 4.64
CA ASN A 420 15.03 6.87 5.36
C ASN A 420 15.61 5.49 4.98
N ALA A 421 15.33 4.47 5.80
CA ALA A 421 15.89 3.13 5.61
C ALA A 421 15.58 2.51 4.23
N SER A 422 14.39 2.75 3.67
CA SER A 422 14.00 2.25 2.35
C SER A 422 14.80 2.92 1.22
N ILE A 423 15.07 4.22 1.32
CA ILE A 423 15.90 4.94 0.35
C ILE A 423 17.37 4.53 0.48
N GLN A 424 17.88 4.31 1.70
CA GLN A 424 19.24 3.76 1.90
C GLN A 424 19.40 2.37 1.31
N MET A 425 18.39 1.51 1.46
CA MET A 425 18.38 0.21 0.81
C MET A 425 18.49 0.36 -0.72
N GLN A 426 17.69 1.26 -1.30
CA GLN A 426 17.76 1.51 -2.74
C GLN A 426 19.14 2.04 -3.16
N LYS A 427 19.76 2.92 -2.36
CA LYS A 427 21.14 3.39 -2.58
C LYS A 427 22.13 2.22 -2.64
N ASN A 428 22.05 1.28 -1.71
CA ASN A 428 22.93 0.11 -1.68
C ASN A 428 22.69 -0.83 -2.86
N ILE A 429 21.44 -1.02 -3.29
CA ILE A 429 21.11 -1.73 -4.53
C ILE A 429 21.83 -1.06 -5.72
N GLN A 430 21.76 0.27 -5.86
CA GLN A 430 22.45 0.95 -6.95
C GLN A 430 23.97 0.82 -6.89
N LEU A 431 24.57 0.96 -5.71
CA LEU A 431 26.01 0.79 -5.55
C LEU A 431 26.45 -0.62 -5.93
N ALA A 432 25.67 -1.65 -5.58
CA ALA A 432 25.94 -3.02 -6.00
C ALA A 432 25.90 -3.17 -7.53
N LEU A 433 24.86 -2.63 -8.16
CA LEU A 433 24.67 -2.67 -9.61
C LEU A 433 25.79 -1.93 -10.37
N VAL A 434 26.22 -0.77 -9.88
CA VAL A 434 27.38 -0.02 -10.42
C VAL A 434 28.66 -0.83 -10.28
N SER A 435 28.97 -1.36 -9.09
CA SER A 435 30.17 -2.16 -8.87
C SER A 435 30.20 -3.42 -9.76
N LEU A 436 29.05 -4.07 -9.98
CA LEU A 436 28.95 -5.21 -10.89
C LEU A 436 29.34 -4.87 -12.34
N LYS A 437 29.09 -3.64 -12.79
CA LYS A 437 29.45 -3.18 -14.14
C LYS A 437 30.89 -2.67 -14.23
N GLN A 438 31.32 -1.82 -13.30
CA GLN A 438 32.56 -1.04 -13.44
C GLN A 438 33.78 -1.61 -12.70
N ASP A 439 33.58 -2.30 -11.58
CA ASP A 439 34.69 -2.70 -10.72
C ASP A 439 35.30 -4.06 -11.11
N ASP A 440 36.53 -4.28 -10.65
CA ASP A 440 37.20 -5.58 -10.71
C ASP A 440 36.63 -6.54 -9.66
N LEU A 441 35.79 -7.47 -10.12
CA LEU A 441 35.12 -8.45 -9.26
C LEU A 441 36.07 -9.49 -8.63
N LYS A 442 37.34 -9.55 -9.07
CA LYS A 442 38.37 -10.39 -8.43
C LYS A 442 39.01 -9.72 -7.21
N SER A 443 38.83 -8.41 -7.06
CA SER A 443 39.36 -7.67 -5.92
C SER A 443 38.62 -8.04 -4.64
N GLU A 444 39.35 -8.49 -3.62
CA GLU A 444 38.80 -8.80 -2.30
C GLU A 444 38.09 -7.59 -1.68
N LYS A 445 38.59 -6.38 -1.94
CA LYS A 445 37.95 -5.13 -1.50
C LYS A 445 36.56 -4.98 -2.13
N VAL A 446 36.45 -5.19 -3.44
CA VAL A 446 35.19 -5.08 -4.18
C VAL A 446 34.21 -6.17 -3.74
N GLN A 447 34.69 -7.40 -3.54
CA GLN A 447 33.87 -8.50 -3.03
C GLN A 447 33.30 -8.20 -1.63
N ASN A 448 34.13 -7.66 -0.74
CA ASN A 448 33.68 -7.24 0.59
C ASN A 448 32.66 -6.09 0.53
N GLN A 449 32.82 -5.14 -0.40
CA GLN A 449 31.84 -4.06 -0.61
C GLN A 449 30.51 -4.59 -1.14
N LEU A 450 30.54 -5.46 -2.16
CA LEU A 450 29.35 -6.12 -2.68
C LEU A 450 28.65 -6.91 -1.58
N PHE A 451 29.37 -7.68 -0.77
CA PHE A 451 28.79 -8.39 0.37
C PHE A 451 28.02 -7.45 1.31
N GLN A 452 28.61 -6.29 1.66
CA GLN A 452 27.93 -5.29 2.50
C GLN A 452 26.66 -4.73 1.86
N TYR A 453 26.68 -4.45 0.55
CA TYR A 453 25.51 -3.95 -0.15
C TYR A 453 24.38 -4.98 -0.18
N PHE A 454 24.67 -6.25 -0.49
CA PHE A 454 23.67 -7.32 -0.49
C PHE A 454 23.14 -7.62 0.92
N ASP A 455 24.03 -7.73 1.92
CA ASP A 455 23.63 -8.00 3.33
C ASP A 455 22.71 -6.88 3.86
N SER A 456 22.91 -5.63 3.43
CA SER A 456 22.01 -4.52 3.81
C SER A 456 20.57 -4.69 3.32
N VAL A 457 20.37 -5.33 2.16
CA VAL A 457 19.05 -5.63 1.60
C VAL A 457 18.45 -6.86 2.30
N GLU A 458 19.24 -7.90 2.51
CA GLU A 458 18.81 -9.13 3.20
C GLU A 458 18.35 -8.86 4.64
N ASN A 459 19.07 -8.01 5.38
CA ASN A 459 18.70 -7.67 6.75
C ASN A 459 17.32 -6.99 6.86
N LEU A 460 16.91 -6.20 5.84
CA LEU A 460 15.59 -5.57 5.85
C LEU A 460 14.47 -6.56 5.53
N ILE A 461 14.75 -7.58 4.73
CA ILE A 461 13.78 -8.63 4.38
C ILE A 461 13.33 -9.43 5.59
N GLU A 462 14.19 -9.62 6.60
CA GLU A 462 13.81 -10.26 7.87
C GLU A 462 12.63 -9.55 8.56
N THR A 463 12.43 -8.26 8.27
CA THR A 463 11.37 -7.43 8.84
C THR A 463 10.27 -7.05 7.84
N ASP A 464 10.55 -7.08 6.53
CA ASP A 464 9.61 -6.80 5.46
C ASP A 464 9.73 -7.84 4.32
N ASN A 465 8.91 -8.88 4.41
CA ASN A 465 8.80 -9.92 3.39
C ASN A 465 8.38 -9.35 2.01
N GLY A 466 7.81 -8.14 1.94
CA GLY A 466 7.50 -7.47 0.69
C GLY A 466 8.74 -7.17 -0.17
N LEU A 467 9.94 -7.20 0.41
CA LEU A 467 11.20 -6.94 -0.26
C LEU A 467 11.82 -8.18 -0.96
N PHE A 468 11.23 -9.38 -0.82
CA PHE A 468 11.74 -10.59 -1.46
C PHE A 468 11.88 -10.44 -2.99
N LYS A 469 10.96 -9.71 -3.63
CA LYS A 469 11.00 -9.47 -5.08
C LYS A 469 12.20 -8.62 -5.52
N ASN A 470 12.58 -7.64 -4.70
CA ASN A 470 13.74 -6.79 -4.94
C ASN A 470 15.03 -7.59 -4.87
N LEU A 471 15.16 -8.44 -3.84
CA LEU A 471 16.31 -9.32 -3.71
C LEU A 471 16.38 -10.36 -4.84
N TYR A 472 15.23 -10.96 -5.20
CA TYR A 472 15.16 -11.84 -6.37
C TYR A 472 15.66 -11.13 -7.62
N SER A 473 15.20 -9.91 -7.88
CA SER A 473 15.56 -9.15 -9.06
C SER A 473 17.04 -8.76 -9.07
N LEU A 474 17.57 -8.33 -7.91
CA LEU A 474 18.99 -8.05 -7.72
C LEU A 474 19.85 -9.29 -8.02
N TYR A 475 19.48 -10.45 -7.48
CA TYR A 475 20.21 -11.69 -7.74
C TYR A 475 20.13 -12.14 -9.20
N ARG A 476 18.99 -11.99 -9.87
CA ARG A 476 18.85 -12.33 -11.29
C ARG A 476 19.77 -11.48 -12.17
N ILE A 477 19.78 -10.16 -11.93
CA ILE A 477 20.60 -9.22 -12.70
C ILE A 477 22.09 -9.42 -12.40
N ALA A 478 22.45 -9.54 -11.11
CA ALA A 478 23.83 -9.76 -10.71
C ALA A 478 24.40 -11.07 -11.27
N SER A 479 23.62 -12.15 -11.24
CA SER A 479 24.02 -13.44 -11.81
C SER A 479 24.26 -13.35 -13.31
N ALA A 480 23.37 -12.69 -14.05
CA ALA A 480 23.51 -12.51 -15.48
C ALA A 480 24.74 -11.65 -15.86
N ASP A 481 25.01 -10.58 -15.13
CA ASP A 481 26.19 -9.73 -15.37
C ASP A 481 27.50 -10.42 -15.00
N PHE A 482 27.51 -11.20 -13.91
CA PHE A 482 28.66 -12.02 -13.54
C PHE A 482 28.96 -13.07 -14.61
N ALA A 483 27.94 -13.75 -15.14
CA ALA A 483 28.08 -14.73 -16.21
C ALA A 483 28.66 -14.11 -17.49
N LYS A 484 28.19 -12.91 -17.89
CA LYS A 484 28.75 -12.18 -19.05
C LYS A 484 30.23 -11.87 -18.88
N LYS A 485 30.65 -11.39 -17.70
CA LYS A 485 32.07 -11.13 -17.39
C LYS A 485 32.91 -12.41 -17.38
N ALA A 486 32.38 -13.51 -16.85
CA ALA A 486 33.07 -14.80 -16.86
C ALA A 486 33.26 -15.36 -18.28
N ILE A 487 32.26 -15.18 -19.16
CA ILE A 487 32.32 -15.60 -20.57
C ILE A 487 33.30 -14.72 -21.37
N ALA A 488 33.30 -13.40 -21.15
CA ALA A 488 34.27 -12.50 -21.80
C ALA A 488 35.71 -12.91 -21.47
N LEU A 489 35.98 -13.29 -20.22
CA LEU A 489 37.29 -13.79 -19.78
C LEU A 489 37.68 -15.15 -20.39
N LEU A 490 36.72 -15.95 -20.89
CA LEU A 490 37.00 -17.23 -21.57
C LEU A 490 37.21 -17.06 -23.07
N LEU A 491 36.76 -15.96 -23.67
CA LEU A 491 36.93 -15.63 -25.09
C LEU A 491 38.22 -14.84 -25.37
N ASP A 492 38.86 -14.31 -24.31
CA ASP A 492 40.17 -13.63 -24.36
C ASP A 492 41.37 -14.60 -24.19
N TYR A 493 41.13 -15.92 -24.13
CA TYR A 493 42.13 -17.00 -24.21
C TYR A 493 41.91 -17.82 -25.48
#